data_AF-B8MF29-F1
#
_entry.id   AF-B8MF29-F1
#
_cell.length_a   1.000
_cell.length_b   1.000
_cell.length_c   1.000
_cell.angle_alpha   90.00
_cell.angle_beta   90.00
_cell.angle_gamma   90.00
#
_symmetry.space_group_name_H-M   'P 1'
#
loop_
_entity.id
_entity.type
_entity.pdbx_description
1 polymer ?
#
loop_
_entity_poly.entity_id
_entity_poly.type
_entity_poly.pdbx_seq_one_letter_code
_entity_poly.pdbx_strand_id
1 'polypeptide(L)'
;MAPTAVASATQAAKHGHELSHSTPLEVLSHGERIAASLGPLGKGCILRNHGILAVGKTVNEAAFLFTSMESSCQVQLLVEATGRPKVLITEEEAKFNFDV
;
A
#
# COMPACT_ATOMS: atom_id res chain seq x y z
N MET A 1 -4.57 34.38 7.49
CA MET A 1 -4.75 33.76 8.84
C MET A 1 -5.79 32.67 8.67
N ALA A 2 -5.55 31.38 8.88
CA ALA A 2 -4.41 30.63 9.41
C ALA A 2 -4.28 29.30 8.63
N PRO A 3 -3.08 28.73 8.48
CA PRO A 3 -2.94 27.39 7.90
C PRO A 3 -3.37 26.35 8.95
N THR A 4 -4.37 25.55 8.59
CA THR A 4 -4.76 24.36 9.37
C THR A 4 -3.59 23.38 9.35
N ALA A 5 -3.06 23.07 10.53
CA ALA A 5 -1.95 22.15 10.71
C ALA A 5 -2.33 20.75 10.21
N VAL A 6 -1.61 20.25 9.20
CA VAL A 6 -1.60 18.83 8.87
C VAL A 6 -0.82 18.13 9.99
N ALA A 7 -1.52 17.38 10.83
CA ALA A 7 -0.88 16.50 11.80
C ALA A 7 -0.14 15.39 11.05
N SER A 8 1.15 15.61 10.78
CA SER A 8 2.06 14.56 10.35
C SER A 8 2.32 13.64 11.53
N ALA A 9 1.51 12.59 11.66
CA ALA A 9 1.86 11.44 12.48
C ALA A 9 2.94 10.63 11.73
N THR A 10 4.18 11.12 11.74
CA THR A 10 5.33 10.32 11.33
C THR A 10 5.63 9.34 12.46
N GLN A 11 4.86 8.27 12.57
CA GLN A 11 5.25 7.14 13.41
C GLN A 11 6.19 6.27 12.57
N ALA A 12 7.48 6.35 12.88
CA ALA A 12 8.53 5.57 12.24
C ALA A 12 8.09 4.09 12.11
N ALA A 13 7.96 3.62 10.87
CA ALA A 13 7.74 2.22 10.58
C ALA A 13 9.06 1.49 10.86
N LYS A 14 9.15 0.83 12.01
CA LYS A 14 10.25 -0.08 12.37
C LYS A 14 10.18 -1.32 11.47
N HIS A 15 11.32 -1.71 10.89
CA HIS A 15 11.45 -2.80 9.93
C HIS A 15 11.51 -4.17 10.63
N GLY A 16 11.03 -5.23 9.98
CA GLY A 16 10.82 -6.56 10.59
C GLY A 16 12.03 -7.26 11.22
N HIS A 17 13.27 -6.85 10.92
CA HIS A 17 14.47 -7.39 11.60
C HIS A 17 14.55 -6.95 13.09
N GLU A 18 13.98 -5.79 13.45
CA GLU A 18 13.87 -5.31 14.84
C GLU A 18 12.85 -6.11 15.67
N LEU A 19 11.99 -6.93 15.03
CA LEU A 19 11.03 -7.79 15.74
C LEU A 19 11.63 -9.14 16.18
N SER A 20 12.88 -9.44 15.83
CA SER A 20 13.56 -10.69 16.23
C SER A 20 13.71 -10.83 17.75
N HIS A 21 13.66 -9.70 18.48
CA HIS A 21 13.68 -9.63 19.93
C HIS A 21 12.35 -9.14 20.53
N SER A 22 11.32 -9.01 19.69
CA SER A 22 10.00 -8.54 20.11
C SER A 22 9.19 -9.65 20.75
N THR A 23 8.42 -9.27 21.77
CA THR A 23 7.49 -10.20 22.40
C THR A 23 6.34 -10.54 21.45
N PRO A 24 5.65 -11.68 21.61
CA PRO A 24 4.47 -12.01 20.79
C PRO A 24 3.41 -10.89 20.76
N LEU A 25 3.28 -10.11 21.84
CA LEU A 25 2.37 -8.97 21.92
C LEU A 25 2.78 -7.82 20.97
N GLU A 26 4.06 -7.56 20.81
CA GLU A 26 4.56 -6.51 19.92
C GLU A 26 4.39 -6.90 18.44
N VAL A 27 4.54 -8.18 18.10
CA VAL A 27 4.29 -8.68 16.73
C VAL A 27 2.80 -8.57 16.37
N LEU A 28 1.91 -8.87 17.31
CA LEU A 28 0.46 -8.68 17.12
C LEU A 28 0.12 -7.20 16.86
N SER A 29 0.75 -6.27 17.60
CA SER A 29 0.57 -4.83 17.37
C SER A 29 1.02 -4.37 15.98
N HIS A 30 1.97 -5.08 15.35
CA HIS A 30 2.44 -4.76 14.01
C HIS A 30 1.38 -5.09 12.95
N GLY A 31 0.73 -6.24 13.07
CA GLY A 31 -0.38 -6.63 12.18
C GLY A 31 -1.56 -5.67 12.28
N GLU A 32 -1.91 -5.23 13.48
CA GLU A 32 -2.98 -4.24 13.71
C GLU A 32 -2.68 -2.90 13.04
N ARG A 33 -1.42 -2.44 13.07
CA ARG A 33 -1.00 -1.21 12.38
C ARG A 33 -1.09 -1.34 10.86
N ILE A 34 -0.74 -2.49 10.30
CA ILE A 34 -0.87 -2.76 8.87
C ILE A 34 -2.35 -2.78 8.49
N ALA A 35 -3.19 -3.49 9.26
CA ALA A 35 -4.63 -3.54 9.03
C ALA A 35 -5.29 -2.16 9.11
N ALA A 36 -4.90 -1.34 10.10
CA ALA A 36 -5.35 0.03 10.23
C ALA A 36 -4.92 0.91 9.03
N SER A 37 -3.70 0.71 8.53
CA SER A 37 -3.17 1.45 7.36
C SER A 37 -3.83 1.02 6.05
N LEU A 38 -4.20 -0.27 5.92
CA LEU A 38 -4.96 -0.79 4.79
C LEU A 38 -6.37 -0.21 4.75
N GLY A 39 -6.99 -0.02 5.93
CA GLY A 39 -8.31 0.55 6.07
C GLY A 39 -9.43 -0.41 5.66
N PRO A 40 -10.71 0.05 5.75
CA PRO A 40 -11.87 -0.83 5.61
C PRO A 40 -12.15 -1.29 4.17
N LEU A 41 -11.68 -0.54 3.16
CA LEU A 41 -11.91 -0.81 1.74
C LEU A 41 -10.62 -1.17 0.99
N GLY A 42 -9.46 -1.09 1.65
CA GLY A 42 -8.18 -1.34 1.01
C GLY A 42 -8.00 -2.82 0.66
N LYS A 43 -7.52 -3.07 -0.55
CA LYS A 43 -7.21 -4.42 -1.04
C LYS A 43 -5.72 -4.70 -1.21
N GLY A 44 -4.88 -3.67 -1.07
CA GLY A 44 -3.44 -3.83 -1.05
C GLY A 44 -2.73 -2.62 -0.44
N CYS A 45 -1.51 -2.82 0.04
CA CYS A 45 -0.67 -1.77 0.60
C CYS A 45 0.80 -1.96 0.22
N ILE A 46 1.53 -0.85 0.12
CA ILE A 46 2.98 -0.84 -0.09
C ILE A 46 3.65 -0.67 1.28
N LEU A 47 4.28 -1.74 1.76
CA LEU A 47 5.06 -1.74 2.98
C LEU A 47 6.45 -1.20 2.66
N ARG A 48 6.78 -0.03 3.24
CA ARG A 48 8.05 0.66 3.00
C ARG A 48 9.23 -0.28 3.28
N ASN A 49 10.07 -0.48 2.25
CA ASN A 49 11.25 -1.35 2.28
C ASN A 49 10.97 -2.84 2.56
N HIS A 50 9.72 -3.29 2.43
CA HIS A 50 9.35 -4.70 2.62
C HIS A 50 8.68 -5.28 1.37
N GLY A 51 7.90 -4.48 0.64
CA GLY A 51 7.26 -4.90 -0.60
C GLY A 51 5.78 -4.61 -0.60
N ILE A 52 5.01 -5.45 -1.28
CA ILE A 52 3.56 -5.30 -1.43
C ILE A 52 2.82 -6.38 -0.65
N LEU A 53 1.64 -6.03 -0.16
CA LEU A 53 0.69 -6.96 0.45
C LEU A 53 -0.66 -6.75 -0.23
N ALA A 54 -1.35 -7.85 -0.54
CA ALA A 54 -2.68 -7.84 -1.12
C ALA A 54 -3.61 -8.77 -0.32
N VAL A 55 -4.88 -8.41 -0.23
CA VAL A 55 -5.93 -9.19 0.45
C VAL A 55 -7.13 -9.37 -0.48
N GLY A 56 -7.87 -10.45 -0.28
CA GLY A 56 -9.10 -10.75 -0.99
C GLY A 56 -10.04 -11.58 -0.12
N LYS A 57 -11.31 -11.65 -0.50
CA LYS A 57 -12.30 -12.51 0.17
C LYS A 57 -12.02 -14.00 -0.07
N THR A 58 -11.23 -14.30 -1.09
CA THR A 58 -10.75 -15.65 -1.43
C THR A 58 -9.26 -15.61 -1.73
N VAL A 59 -8.60 -16.77 -1.64
CA VAL A 59 -7.18 -16.92 -2.01
C VAL A 59 -6.94 -16.52 -3.47
N ASN A 60 -7.86 -16.87 -4.37
CA ASN A 60 -7.77 -16.53 -5.79
C ASN A 60 -7.83 -15.01 -6.02
N GLU A 61 -8.73 -14.31 -5.33
CA GLU A 61 -8.82 -12.84 -5.41
C GLU A 61 -7.51 -12.21 -4.91
N ALA A 62 -6.99 -12.66 -3.76
CA ALA A 62 -5.74 -12.15 -3.21
C ALA A 62 -4.55 -12.37 -4.16
N ALA A 63 -4.44 -13.56 -4.76
CA ALA A 63 -3.38 -13.89 -5.71
C ALA A 63 -3.46 -13.06 -7.00
N PHE A 64 -4.68 -12.86 -7.52
CA PHE A 64 -4.91 -12.01 -8.69
C PHE A 64 -4.50 -10.56 -8.41
N LEU A 65 -4.95 -10.00 -7.29
CA LEU A 65 -4.63 -8.62 -6.90
C LEU A 65 -3.14 -8.44 -6.62
N PHE A 66 -2.49 -9.42 -5.99
CA PHE A 66 -1.04 -9.39 -5.77
C PHE A 66 -0.28 -9.30 -7.10
N THR A 67 -0.62 -10.14 -8.07
CA THR A 67 0.01 -10.14 -9.40
C THR A 67 -0.26 -8.84 -10.15
N SER A 68 -1.51 -8.37 -10.14
CA SER A 68 -1.90 -7.11 -10.78
C SER A 68 -1.15 -5.90 -10.20
N MET A 69 -1.01 -5.85 -8.87
CA MET A 69 -0.27 -4.80 -8.17
C MET A 69 1.24 -4.89 -8.47
N GLU A 70 1.83 -6.08 -8.46
CA GLU A 70 3.24 -6.31 -8.81
C GLU A 70 3.55 -5.79 -10.22
N SER A 71 2.74 -6.18 -11.20
CA SER A 71 2.93 -5.76 -12.60
C SER A 71 2.73 -4.25 -12.76
N SER A 72 1.79 -3.66 -12.00
CA SER A 72 1.60 -2.20 -11.97
C SER A 72 2.82 -1.47 -11.42
N CYS A 73 3.43 -1.98 -10.34
CA CYS A 73 4.68 -1.43 -9.79
C CYS A 73 5.82 -1.53 -10.81
N GLN A 74 5.96 -2.68 -11.50
CA GLN A 74 6.97 -2.85 -12.54
C GLN A 74 6.79 -1.84 -13.69
N VAL A 75 5.57 -1.69 -14.21
CA VAL A 75 5.24 -0.72 -15.26
C VAL A 75 5.55 0.70 -14.80
N GLN A 76 5.17 1.06 -13.57
CA GLN A 76 5.47 2.40 -13.04
C GLN A 76 6.97 2.68 -13.03
N LEU A 77 7.80 1.74 -12.54
CA LEU A 77 9.25 1.90 -12.52
C LEU A 77 9.83 2.03 -13.94
N LEU A 78 9.35 1.23 -14.89
CA LEU A 78 9.79 1.29 -16.28
C LEU A 78 9.44 2.64 -16.93
N VAL A 79 8.22 3.14 -16.72
CA VAL A 79 7.78 4.45 -17.25
C VAL A 79 8.59 5.58 -16.61
N GLU A 80 8.79 5.56 -15.29
CA GLU A 80 9.56 6.59 -14.58
C GLU A 80 11.04 6.61 -15.02
N ALA A 81 11.62 5.45 -15.31
CA ALA A 81 12.97 5.34 -15.85
C ALA A 81 13.14 6.03 -17.22
N THR A 82 12.06 6.26 -17.98
CA THR A 82 12.12 6.98 -19.25
C THR A 82 12.32 8.49 -19.10
N GLY A 83 12.03 9.05 -17.91
CA GLY A 83 12.03 10.51 -17.68
C GLY A 83 10.95 11.28 -18.43
N ARG A 84 10.01 10.60 -19.10
CA ARG A 84 8.92 11.24 -19.85
C ARG A 84 7.80 11.67 -18.90
N PRO A 85 7.07 12.77 -19.19
CA PRO A 85 5.87 13.12 -18.44
C PRO A 85 4.85 11.96 -18.48
N LYS A 86 4.35 11.57 -17.30
CA LYS A 86 3.33 10.54 -17.17
C LYS A 86 1.98 11.08 -17.64
N VAL A 87 1.29 10.30 -18.47
CA VAL A 87 -0.13 10.51 -18.76
C VAL A 87 -0.90 9.73 -17.72
N LEU A 88 -1.58 10.44 -16.82
CA LEU A 88 -2.39 9.83 -15.78
C LEU A 88 -3.81 9.57 -16.32
N ILE A 89 -4.39 8.45 -15.92
CA ILE A 89 -5.80 8.16 -16.16
C ILE A 89 -6.65 9.18 -15.40
N THR A 90 -7.75 9.63 -16.00
CA THR A 90 -8.66 10.57 -15.34
C THR A 90 -9.33 9.91 -14.14
N GLU A 91 -9.73 10.71 -13.14
CA GLU A 91 -10.41 10.18 -11.95
C GLU A 91 -11.74 9.52 -12.33
N GLU A 92 -12.43 10.08 -13.33
CA GLU A 92 -13.68 9.56 -13.85
C GLU A 92 -13.51 8.17 -14.47
N GLU A 93 -12.50 7.99 -15.32
CA GLU A 93 -12.21 6.68 -15.95
C GLU A 93 -11.68 5.68 -14.93
N ALA A 94 -10.85 6.10 -13.98
CA ALA A 94 -10.35 5.25 -12.92
C ALA A 94 -11.50 4.74 -12.03
N LYS A 95 -12.42 5.63 -11.66
CA LYS A 95 -13.62 5.29 -10.89
C LYS A 95 -14.54 4.35 -11.66
N PHE A 96 -14.79 4.61 -12.94
CA PHE A 96 -15.61 3.72 -13.77
C PHE A 96 -15.05 2.29 -13.81
N ASN A 97 -13.74 2.12 -14.00
CA ASN A 97 -13.12 0.79 -14.01
C ASN A 97 -13.08 0.11 -12.63
N PHE A 98 -13.15 0.87 -11.53
CA PHE A 98 -13.18 0.31 -10.18
C PHE A 98 -14.59 -0.14 -9.76
N ASP A 99 -15.62 0.61 -10.18
CA ASP A 99 -17.01 0.40 -9.76
C ASP A 99 -17.72 -0.72 -10.55
N VAL A 100 -17.21 -1.09 -11.73
CA VAL A 100 -17.75 -2.15 -12.62
C VAL A 100 -17.19 -3.52 -12.26
#